data_AF-A0A520I552-F1
#
_entry.id   AF-A0A520I552-F1
#
_cell.length_a   1.000
_cell.length_b   1.000
_cell.length_c   1.000
_cell.angle_alpha   90.00
_cell.angle_beta   90.00
_cell.angle_gamma   90.00
#
_symmetry.space_group_name_H-M   'P 1'
#
loop_
_entity.id
_entity.type
_entity.pdbx_description
1 polymer ?
#
loop_
_entity_poly.entity_id
_entity_poly.type
_entity_poly.pdbx_seq_one_letter_code
_entity_poly.pdbx_strand_id
1 'polypeptide(L)'
;MVTITSPGVLSAKGAIVNNGSLAGTGAIILDGSTAQNISGIGTYGNVTLNNISGTTATSSITIKGTLTLTSGAFTSNGNLTMNLTTGNIANGGAGTIVGNVVYSKTIPSKGYHYISVPSTTAKNASDWN
;
A
#
# COMPACT_ATOMS: atom_id res chain seq x y z
N MET A 1 3.44 -8.14 17.81
CA MET A 1 4.18 -7.82 16.56
C MET A 1 4.35 -9.11 15.81
N VAL A 2 4.19 -9.10 14.49
CA VAL A 2 4.43 -10.28 13.62
C VAL A 2 5.53 -9.90 12.64
N THR A 3 6.50 -10.78 12.44
CA THR A 3 7.62 -10.56 11.51
C THR A 3 7.55 -11.57 10.38
N ILE A 4 7.57 -11.11 9.14
CA ILE A 4 7.70 -11.95 7.94
C ILE A 4 9.06 -11.62 7.32
N THR A 5 9.97 -12.59 7.25
CA THR A 5 11.31 -12.43 6.66
C THR A 5 11.34 -12.98 5.24
N SER A 6 11.90 -12.23 4.29
CA SER A 6 12.10 -12.69 2.90
C SER A 6 12.92 -13.99 2.87
N PRO A 7 12.60 -14.97 1.99
CA PRO A 7 11.57 -14.95 0.94
C PRO A 7 10.16 -15.35 1.42
N GLY A 8 9.93 -15.41 2.74
CA GLY A 8 8.65 -15.80 3.32
C GLY A 8 7.48 -14.91 2.91
N VAL A 9 6.33 -15.55 2.66
CA VAL A 9 5.08 -14.92 2.25
C VAL A 9 3.91 -15.43 3.09
N LEU A 10 2.95 -14.54 3.37
CA LEU A 10 1.64 -14.89 3.93
C LEU A 10 0.58 -14.68 2.85
N SER A 11 0.17 -15.75 2.18
CA SER A 11 -1.00 -15.74 1.29
C SER A 11 -2.29 -15.70 2.11
N ALA A 12 -3.15 -14.74 1.78
CA ALA A 12 -4.47 -14.59 2.37
C ALA A 12 -5.53 -14.72 1.27
N LYS A 13 -6.44 -15.68 1.45
CA LYS A 13 -7.56 -15.95 0.54
C LYS A 13 -8.87 -15.26 0.94
N GLY A 14 -8.94 -14.73 2.16
CA GLY A 14 -10.08 -14.00 2.72
C GLY A 14 -9.69 -12.60 3.21
N ALA A 15 -10.55 -11.97 4.02
CA ALA A 15 -10.26 -10.65 4.60
C ALA A 15 -9.09 -10.70 5.61
N ILE A 16 -8.33 -9.61 5.70
CA ILE A 16 -7.30 -9.41 6.73
C ILE A 16 -7.71 -8.27 7.67
N VAL A 17 -7.62 -8.54 8.98
CA VAL A 17 -7.63 -7.52 10.04
C VAL A 17 -6.26 -7.50 10.70
N ASN A 18 -5.53 -6.40 10.60
CA ASN A 18 -4.28 -6.18 11.32
C ASN A 18 -4.45 -5.08 12.36
N ASN A 19 -4.45 -5.45 13.64
CA ASN A 19 -4.47 -4.51 14.77
C ASN A 19 -3.11 -4.36 15.45
N GLY A 20 -2.02 -4.83 14.83
CA GLY A 20 -0.66 -4.74 15.35
C GLY A 20 0.33 -4.19 14.33
N SER A 21 1.62 -4.38 14.60
CA SER A 21 2.67 -4.08 13.63
C SER A 21 3.13 -5.36 12.93
N LEU A 22 3.08 -5.33 11.60
CA LEU A 22 3.76 -6.26 10.70
C LEU A 22 5.13 -5.68 10.34
N ALA A 23 6.18 -6.49 10.51
CA ALA A 23 7.57 -6.10 10.30
C ALA A 23 8.33 -7.13 9.44
N GLY A 24 9.56 -6.80 9.07
CA GLY A 24 10.44 -7.65 8.25
C GLY A 24 10.35 -7.36 6.75
N THR A 25 11.04 -8.18 5.97
CA THR A 25 11.27 -8.00 4.53
C THR A 25 10.43 -8.90 3.63
N GLY A 26 9.68 -9.85 4.20
CA GLY A 26 8.70 -10.68 3.48
C GLY A 26 7.41 -9.90 3.16
N ALA A 27 6.42 -10.58 2.59
CA ALA A 27 5.19 -9.93 2.11
C ALA A 27 3.91 -10.67 2.49
N ILE A 28 2.82 -9.91 2.63
CA ILE A 28 1.45 -10.44 2.53
C ILE A 28 1.06 -10.47 1.05
N ILE A 29 0.42 -11.54 0.61
CA ILE A 29 -0.20 -11.63 -0.71
C ILE A 29 -1.71 -11.73 -0.54
N LEU A 30 -2.45 -10.85 -1.21
CA LEU A 30 -3.90 -10.84 -1.31
C LEU A 30 -4.28 -11.52 -2.63
N ASP A 31 -4.58 -12.82 -2.57
CA ASP A 31 -4.76 -13.70 -3.73
C ASP A 31 -5.93 -14.67 -3.56
N GLY A 32 -7.03 -14.17 -3.00
CA GLY A 32 -8.35 -14.81 -3.02
C GLY A 32 -8.99 -14.82 -4.41
N SER A 33 -10.07 -15.59 -4.55
CA SER A 33 -10.89 -15.71 -5.78
C SER A 33 -12.13 -14.81 -5.78
N THR A 34 -12.34 -14.04 -4.72
CA THR A 34 -13.44 -13.08 -4.52
C THR A 34 -12.87 -11.78 -3.97
N ALA A 35 -13.65 -10.69 -3.99
CA ALA A 35 -13.20 -9.40 -3.47
C ALA A 35 -12.82 -9.50 -1.97
N GLN A 36 -11.62 -9.03 -1.61
CA GLN A 36 -11.11 -9.09 -0.24
C GLN A 36 -11.19 -7.74 0.47
N ASN A 37 -11.19 -7.77 1.80
CA ASN A 37 -11.07 -6.58 2.63
C ASN A 37 -9.73 -6.57 3.38
N ILE A 38 -9.11 -5.40 3.48
CA ILE A 38 -7.93 -5.13 4.29
C ILE A 38 -8.28 -4.03 5.31
N SER A 39 -7.94 -4.24 6.59
CA SER A 39 -8.54 -3.48 7.68
C SER A 39 -7.79 -3.62 9.01
N GLY A 40 -8.28 -2.95 10.04
CA GLY A 40 -7.68 -2.84 11.37
C GLY A 40 -6.98 -1.49 11.58
N ILE A 41 -6.35 -1.34 12.74
CA ILE A 41 -5.67 -0.11 13.20
C ILE A 41 -4.14 -0.18 13.11
N GLY A 42 -3.61 -1.28 12.57
CA GLY A 42 -2.20 -1.61 12.56
C GLY A 42 -1.40 -1.10 11.36
N THR A 43 -0.07 -1.23 11.44
CA THR A 43 0.84 -0.96 10.32
C THR A 43 1.16 -2.23 9.56
N TYR A 44 0.97 -2.18 8.25
CA TYR A 44 1.31 -3.24 7.31
C TYR A 44 2.76 -3.11 6.80
N GLY A 45 3.40 -4.26 6.53
CA GLY A 45 4.72 -4.37 5.90
C GLY A 45 4.61 -4.27 4.38
N ASN A 46 5.26 -5.18 3.65
CA ASN A 46 5.04 -5.31 2.20
C ASN A 46 3.70 -6.02 1.93
N VAL A 47 2.96 -5.55 0.92
CA VAL A 47 1.67 -6.09 0.51
C VAL A 47 1.63 -6.22 -1.01
N THR A 48 1.28 -7.41 -1.51
CA THR A 48 1.06 -7.67 -2.93
C THR A 48 -0.42 -7.93 -3.17
N LEU A 49 -1.07 -7.09 -3.97
CA LEU A 49 -2.39 -7.36 -4.53
C LEU A 49 -2.25 -8.23 -5.79
N ASN A 50 -2.76 -9.46 -5.73
CA ASN A 50 -2.81 -10.39 -6.85
C ASN A 50 -4.20 -11.07 -6.93
N ASN A 51 -5.24 -10.26 -6.98
CA ASN A 51 -6.64 -10.69 -6.96
C ASN A 51 -7.44 -9.82 -7.93
N ILE A 52 -7.88 -10.40 -9.05
CA ILE A 52 -8.60 -9.70 -10.11
C ILE A 52 -9.96 -9.13 -9.65
N SER A 53 -10.59 -9.72 -8.63
CA SER A 53 -11.81 -9.20 -7.99
C SER A 53 -11.54 -7.99 -7.07
N GLY A 54 -10.28 -7.65 -6.86
CA GLY A 54 -9.84 -6.48 -6.12
C GLY A 54 -9.76 -6.65 -4.60
N THR A 55 -9.32 -5.59 -3.93
CA THR A 55 -9.28 -5.47 -2.48
C THR A 55 -9.76 -4.09 -2.05
N THR A 56 -10.55 -4.02 -0.99
CA THR A 56 -11.01 -2.75 -0.40
C THR A 56 -10.38 -2.50 0.96
N ALA A 57 -9.83 -1.30 1.18
CA ALA A 57 -9.42 -0.82 2.49
C ALA A 57 -10.66 -0.31 3.27
N THR A 58 -11.14 -1.09 4.24
CA THR A 58 -12.39 -0.80 4.97
C THR A 58 -12.21 -0.06 6.29
N SER A 59 -10.96 0.19 6.71
CA SER A 59 -10.60 1.11 7.79
C SER A 59 -9.26 1.77 7.48
N SER A 60 -8.96 2.90 8.14
CA SER A 60 -7.70 3.62 7.96
C SER A 60 -6.48 2.75 8.26
N ILE A 61 -5.71 2.42 7.24
CA ILE A 61 -4.50 1.58 7.33
C ILE A 61 -3.25 2.35 6.89
N THR A 62 -2.11 1.99 7.46
CA THR A 62 -0.81 2.48 6.99
C THR A 62 0.04 1.33 6.45
N ILE A 63 0.51 1.45 5.21
CA ILE A 63 1.52 0.55 4.63
C ILE A 63 2.89 1.22 4.77
N LYS A 64 3.84 0.50 5.38
CA LYS A 64 5.22 0.95 5.61
C LYS A 64 6.25 0.23 4.73
N GLY A 65 5.87 -0.83 4.03
CA GLY A 65 6.68 -1.48 3.00
C GLY A 65 6.26 -1.11 1.58
N THR A 66 6.60 -1.96 0.63
CA THR A 66 6.16 -1.84 -0.77
C THR A 66 4.72 -2.35 -0.93
N LEU A 67 3.85 -1.55 -1.56
CA LEU A 67 2.56 -1.99 -2.11
C LEU A 67 2.75 -2.37 -3.60
N THR A 68 2.66 -3.66 -3.91
CA THR A 68 2.76 -4.19 -5.28
C THR A 68 1.38 -4.49 -5.85
N LEU A 69 1.09 -4.06 -7.08
CA LEU A 69 -0.22 -4.16 -7.71
C LEU A 69 -0.17 -5.12 -8.92
N THR A 70 -0.03 -6.41 -8.66
CA THR A 70 0.10 -7.44 -9.72
C THR A 70 -1.16 -7.54 -10.57
N SER A 71 -2.34 -7.62 -9.95
CA SER A 71 -3.62 -7.80 -10.65
C SER A 71 -4.80 -7.32 -9.80
N GLY A 72 -5.76 -6.63 -10.44
CA GLY A 72 -6.99 -6.11 -9.83
C GLY A 72 -6.87 -4.71 -9.21
N ALA A 73 -7.99 -4.19 -8.72
CA ALA A 73 -8.09 -2.84 -8.14
C ALA A 73 -7.93 -2.86 -6.61
N PHE A 74 -7.05 -2.02 -6.08
CA PHE A 74 -7.00 -1.67 -4.67
C PHE A 74 -7.89 -0.45 -4.42
N THR A 75 -9.12 -0.67 -3.96
CA THR A 75 -10.06 0.40 -3.60
C THR A 75 -9.66 0.96 -2.23
N SER A 76 -9.06 2.15 -2.24
CA SER A 76 -8.55 2.81 -1.03
C SER A 76 -9.65 3.34 -0.12
N ASN A 77 -10.81 3.75 -0.64
CA ASN A 77 -11.86 4.48 0.08
C ASN A 77 -11.36 5.70 0.90
N GLY A 78 -10.22 6.29 0.54
CA GLY A 78 -9.56 7.34 1.34
C GLY A 78 -8.87 6.84 2.62
N ASN A 79 -8.89 5.53 2.87
CA ASN A 79 -8.34 4.87 4.06
C ASN A 79 -6.86 4.45 3.91
N LEU A 80 -6.26 4.57 2.71
CA LEU A 80 -4.87 4.15 2.49
C LEU A 80 -3.89 5.30 2.78
N THR A 81 -3.04 5.10 3.80
CA THR A 81 -1.82 5.88 3.99
C THR A 81 -0.59 5.08 3.55
N MET A 82 0.19 5.62 2.62
CA MET A 82 1.52 5.13 2.27
C MET A 82 2.58 5.91 3.04
N ASN A 83 3.46 5.21 3.78
CA ASN A 83 4.61 5.83 4.45
C ASN A 83 5.86 5.75 3.57
N LEU A 84 6.14 6.83 2.84
CA LEU A 84 7.27 6.99 1.94
C LEU A 84 8.62 7.23 2.64
N THR A 85 8.66 7.14 3.98
CA THR A 85 9.92 7.12 4.74
C THR A 85 10.59 5.75 4.65
N THR A 86 9.80 4.68 4.52
CA THR A 86 10.28 3.28 4.49
C THR A 86 9.68 2.44 3.36
N GLY A 87 8.57 2.88 2.77
CA GLY A 87 7.80 2.15 1.76
C GLY A 87 7.64 2.93 0.45
N ASN A 88 6.97 2.29 -0.51
CA ASN A 88 6.68 2.84 -1.83
C ASN A 88 5.47 2.09 -2.43
N ILE A 89 4.92 2.58 -3.53
CA ILE A 89 4.08 1.77 -4.42
C ILE A 89 5.00 1.26 -5.53
N ALA A 90 4.98 -0.04 -5.81
CA ALA A 90 5.86 -0.64 -6.79
C ALA A 90 5.58 -0.08 -8.19
N ASN A 91 6.64 0.17 -8.97
CA ASN A 91 6.50 0.49 -10.38
C ASN A 91 6.30 -0.80 -11.18
N GLY A 92 5.12 -0.97 -11.77
CA GLY A 92 4.76 -2.10 -12.62
C GLY A 92 3.73 -3.06 -12.02
N GLY A 93 3.15 -3.89 -12.88
CA GLY A 93 1.98 -4.72 -12.62
C GLY A 93 0.75 -4.25 -13.42
N ALA A 94 -0.31 -5.07 -13.45
CA ALA A 94 -1.55 -4.76 -14.15
C ALA A 94 -2.68 -4.29 -13.21
N GLY A 95 -2.42 -4.22 -11.90
CA GLY A 95 -3.35 -3.71 -10.91
C GLY A 95 -3.34 -2.19 -10.80
N THR A 96 -4.38 -1.64 -10.18
CA THR A 96 -4.58 -0.20 -10.01
C THR A 96 -4.88 0.15 -8.55
N ILE A 97 -4.78 1.43 -8.19
CA ILE A 97 -5.40 1.96 -6.97
C ILE A 97 -6.58 2.84 -7.39
N VAL A 98 -7.71 2.69 -6.70
CA VAL A 98 -8.93 3.47 -6.92
C VAL A 98 -9.23 4.29 -5.67
N GLY A 99 -9.48 5.59 -5.84
CA GLY A 99 -9.74 6.54 -4.75
C GLY A 99 -8.48 7.22 -4.18
N ASN A 100 -8.66 7.96 -3.10
CA ASN A 100 -7.62 8.83 -2.54
C ASN A 100 -6.56 8.05 -1.74
N VAL A 101 -5.29 8.40 -1.96
CA VAL A 101 -4.14 7.90 -1.20
C VAL A 101 -3.48 9.04 -0.45
N VAL A 102 -3.26 8.87 0.84
CA VAL A 102 -2.46 9.81 1.65
C VAL A 102 -1.01 9.35 1.62
N TYR A 103 -0.10 10.26 1.25
CA TYR A 103 1.34 10.01 1.33
C TYR A 103 1.94 10.74 2.53
N SER A 104 2.71 10.01 3.34
CA SER A 104 3.44 10.56 4.50
C SER A 104 4.94 10.31 4.34
N LYS A 105 5.77 11.31 4.66
CA LYS A 105 7.23 11.20 4.57
C LYS A 105 7.89 12.04 5.65
N THR A 106 8.72 11.40 6.47
CA THR A 106 9.54 12.11 7.47
C THR A 106 10.76 12.70 6.80
N ILE A 107 10.97 14.02 6.94
CA ILE A 107 12.19 14.71 6.49
C ILE A 107 13.05 14.96 7.75
N PRO A 108 14.20 14.28 7.92
CA PRO A 108 14.95 14.26 9.18
C PRO A 108 15.78 15.53 9.46
N SER A 109 15.86 16.46 8.51
CA SER A 109 16.59 17.72 8.63
C SER A 109 15.83 18.84 7.92
N LYS A 110 16.20 20.11 8.18
CA LYS A 110 15.62 21.25 7.46
C LYS A 110 16.06 21.21 5.99
N GLY A 111 15.12 21.06 5.07
CA GLY A 111 15.37 21.05 3.64
C GLY A 111 14.11 20.78 2.81
N TYR A 112 14.22 20.91 1.49
CA TYR A 112 13.17 20.55 0.55
C TYR A 112 13.35 19.10 0.09
N HIS A 113 12.24 18.41 -0.18
CA HIS A 113 12.27 17.07 -0.74
C HIS A 113 11.13 16.92 -1.75
N TYR A 114 11.45 16.59 -3.00
CA TYR A 114 10.44 16.32 -4.02
C TYR A 114 9.62 15.08 -3.63
N ILE A 115 8.30 15.23 -3.54
CA ILE A 115 7.35 14.13 -3.36
C ILE A 115 6.63 13.95 -4.69
N SER A 116 7.20 13.17 -5.60
CA SER A 116 6.51 12.80 -6.83
C SER A 116 5.35 11.85 -6.53
N VAL A 117 4.14 12.23 -6.97
CA VAL A 117 2.99 11.33 -7.06
C VAL A 117 2.91 10.78 -8.48
N PRO A 118 2.60 9.49 -8.70
CA PRO A 118 2.37 8.95 -10.04
C PRO A 118 1.00 9.42 -10.55
N SER A 119 0.97 10.53 -11.29
CA SER A 119 -0.26 11.02 -11.92
C SER A 119 -0.39 10.51 -13.36
N THR A 120 -1.55 9.95 -13.69
CA THR A 120 -1.91 9.51 -15.05
C THR A 120 -2.29 10.66 -15.98
N THR A 121 -2.29 11.89 -15.46
CA THR A 121 -2.39 13.15 -16.21
C THR A 121 -1.29 14.10 -15.74
N ALA A 122 -0.75 14.90 -16.65
CA ALA A 122 0.27 15.88 -16.32
C ALA A 122 -0.27 16.96 -15.36
N LYS A 123 0.58 17.35 -14.41
CA LYS A 123 0.45 18.51 -13.54
C LYS A 123 1.69 19.38 -13.77
N ASN A 124 1.54 20.68 -13.94
CA ASN A 124 2.57 21.62 -14.40
C ASN A 124 3.34 22.34 -13.28
N ALA A 125 4.30 23.17 -13.68
CA ALA A 125 4.63 24.38 -12.91
C ALA A 125 3.34 25.14 -12.50
N SER A 126 3.29 25.71 -11.31
CA SER A 126 2.09 26.16 -10.56
C SER A 126 1.07 25.09 -10.12
N ASP A 127 1.00 23.90 -10.74
CA ASP A 127 0.33 22.73 -10.12
C ASP A 127 1.23 22.00 -9.09
N TRP A 128 2.53 22.28 -9.15
CA TRP A 128 3.58 21.83 -8.21
C TRP A 128 4.55 22.92 -7.75
N ASN A 129 4.87 23.89 -8.62
CA ASN A 129 6.20 24.54 -8.67
C ASN A 129 6.58 24.99 -10.08
#